data_AF-A0A7C1E754-F1
#
_entry.id   AF-A0A7C1E754-F1
#
_cell.length_a   1.000
_cell.length_b   1.000
_cell.length_c   1.000
_cell.angle_alpha   90.00
_cell.angle_beta   90.00
_cell.angle_gamma   90.00
#
_symmetry.space_group_name_H-M   'P 1'
#
loop_
_entity.id
_entity.type
_entity.pdbx_description
1 polymer ?
#
loop_
_entity_poly.entity_id
_entity_poly.type
_entity_poly.pdbx_seq_one_letter_code
_entity_poly.pdbx_strand_id
1 'polypeptide(L)'
;DLELLPGWPEDNETIRRFRANRRQWLPKLEAAIEVFLGAPELLAESRLAVRDLVDVTRQWIAERFNIALIGARDAFLAGDTATFDKNAPECRTLLEEQARLAASWPAYRLDEKIERHRPEFGDDATRAIKHRHVWVTTDPTQHSVPLRDYYRQDLDGLIADYYAPRVDAYLDFLRTRLADGNLQVSAEEFDALYTPIEEAFIAAPARTLPHDDPVDVVRDVLRRSKGSSE
;
A
#
# COMPACT_ATOMS: atom_id res chain seq x y z
N ASP A 1 -14.14 0.33 19.24
CA ASP A 1 -13.00 1.18 19.59
C ASP A 1 -12.27 1.63 18.35
N LEU A 2 -11.75 2.86 18.36
CA LEU A 2 -11.05 3.49 17.23
C LEU A 2 -9.64 2.90 16.96
N GLU A 3 -9.24 1.91 17.75
CA GLU A 3 -7.95 1.21 17.74
C GLU A 3 -7.89 0.03 16.75
N LEU A 4 -8.88 -0.08 15.86
CA LEU A 4 -9.00 -1.14 14.83
C LEU A 4 -7.80 -1.25 13.88
N LEU A 5 -6.90 -0.27 13.86
CA LEU A 5 -5.63 -0.31 13.15
C LEU A 5 -4.55 0.22 14.11
N PRO A 6 -3.61 -0.61 14.57
CA PRO A 6 -2.49 -0.15 15.39
C PRO A 6 -1.77 1.04 14.71
N GLY A 7 -1.62 2.15 15.43
CA GLY A 7 -1.00 3.38 14.91
C GLY A 7 -1.95 4.34 14.18
N TRP A 8 -3.26 4.07 14.16
CA TRP A 8 -4.24 5.04 13.68
C TRP A 8 -4.35 6.21 14.67
N PRO A 9 -4.21 7.47 14.24
CA PRO A 9 -4.25 8.59 15.16
C PRO A 9 -5.65 8.71 15.77
N GLU A 10 -5.69 9.13 17.04
CA GLU A 10 -6.93 9.40 17.78
C GLU A 10 -7.92 10.20 16.90
N ASP A 11 -9.20 9.83 16.97
CA ASP A 11 -10.24 10.51 16.19
C ASP A 11 -10.54 11.90 16.78
N ASN A 12 -9.66 12.84 16.46
CA ASN A 12 -9.81 14.24 16.80
C ASN A 12 -10.27 15.07 15.59
N GLU A 13 -10.63 16.32 15.83
CA GLU A 13 -11.14 17.24 14.80
C GLU A 13 -10.15 17.41 13.64
N THR A 14 -8.86 17.48 13.92
CA THR A 14 -7.81 17.60 12.89
C THR A 14 -7.80 16.39 11.97
N ILE A 15 -7.86 15.18 12.53
CA ILE A 15 -7.87 13.92 11.77
C ILE A 15 -9.17 13.80 10.97
N ARG A 16 -10.32 14.14 11.55
CA ARG A 16 -11.61 14.15 10.83
C ARG A 16 -11.61 15.12 9.66
N ARG A 17 -11.11 16.34 9.86
CA ARG A 17 -10.97 17.34 8.80
C ARG A 17 -10.02 16.85 7.71
N PHE A 18 -8.88 16.26 8.08
CA PHE A 18 -7.94 15.70 7.12
C PHE A 18 -8.57 14.58 6.28
N ARG A 19 -9.29 13.64 6.91
CA ARG A 19 -10.01 12.55 6.22
C ARG A 19 -11.09 13.09 5.27
N ALA A 20 -11.91 14.05 5.73
CA ALA A 20 -12.93 14.69 4.90
C ALA A 20 -12.31 15.35 3.66
N ASN A 21 -11.12 15.90 3.83
CA ASN A 21 -10.36 16.56 2.79
C ASN A 21 -9.59 15.60 1.86
N ARG A 22 -9.57 14.27 2.07
CA ARG A 22 -8.83 13.38 1.14
C ARG A 22 -9.40 13.41 -0.28
N ARG A 23 -10.73 13.43 -0.38
CA ARG A 23 -11.45 13.41 -1.67
C ARG A 23 -11.18 14.65 -2.54
N GLN A 24 -10.91 15.82 -1.95
CA GLN A 24 -10.60 17.05 -2.72
C GLN A 24 -9.20 17.03 -3.37
N TRP A 25 -8.30 16.12 -2.97
CA TRP A 25 -6.98 15.99 -3.60
C TRP A 25 -7.02 15.15 -4.86
N LEU A 26 -7.94 14.17 -4.95
CA LEU A 26 -8.02 13.26 -6.09
C LEU A 26 -8.11 13.99 -7.44
N PRO A 27 -9.01 14.98 -7.65
CA PRO A 27 -9.07 15.68 -8.94
C PRO A 27 -7.82 16.50 -9.24
N LYS A 28 -7.11 16.99 -8.22
CA LYS A 28 -5.90 17.79 -8.40
C LYS A 28 -4.71 16.93 -8.80
N LEU A 29 -4.59 15.77 -8.17
CA LEU A 29 -3.58 14.77 -8.50
C LEU A 29 -3.85 14.18 -9.90
N GLU A 30 -5.10 13.85 -10.21
CA GLU A 30 -5.50 13.40 -11.54
C GLU A 30 -5.17 14.44 -12.62
N ALA A 31 -5.53 15.70 -12.40
CA ALA A 31 -5.19 16.79 -13.34
C ALA A 31 -3.67 16.94 -13.53
N ALA A 32 -2.87 16.78 -12.47
CA ALA A 32 -1.42 16.81 -12.59
C ALA A 32 -0.89 15.65 -13.46
N ILE A 33 -1.42 14.43 -13.29
CA ILE A 33 -1.08 13.27 -14.13
C ILE A 33 -1.46 13.55 -15.60
N GLU A 34 -2.65 14.11 -15.85
CA GLU A 34 -3.11 14.46 -17.20
C GLU A 34 -2.22 15.53 -17.86
N VAL A 35 -1.73 16.52 -17.09
CA VAL A 35 -0.77 17.52 -17.60
C VAL A 35 0.54 16.86 -18.05
N PHE A 36 1.09 15.93 -17.27
CA PHE A 36 2.28 15.17 -17.69
C PHE A 36 2.01 14.35 -18.96
N LEU A 37 0.89 13.61 -19.00
CA LEU A 37 0.54 12.78 -20.15
C LEU A 37 0.22 13.60 -21.42
N GLY A 38 -0.20 14.85 -21.26
CA GLY A 38 -0.40 15.82 -22.34
C GLY A 38 0.89 16.44 -22.88
N ALA A 39 2.04 16.17 -22.28
CA ALA A 39 3.36 16.64 -22.70
C ALA A 39 4.28 15.46 -23.08
N PRO A 40 3.98 14.70 -24.15
CA PRO A 40 4.71 13.49 -24.51
C PRO A 40 6.19 13.76 -24.83
N GLU A 41 6.53 14.93 -25.36
CA GLU A 41 7.92 15.33 -25.63
C GLU A 41 8.73 15.43 -24.33
N LEU A 42 8.15 16.03 -23.28
CA LEU A 42 8.77 16.13 -21.96
C LEU A 42 9.06 14.74 -21.35
N LEU A 43 8.10 13.82 -21.48
CA LEU A 43 8.25 12.45 -20.97
C LEU A 43 9.27 11.64 -21.78
N ALA A 44 9.40 11.91 -23.08
CA ALA A 44 10.41 11.27 -23.93
C ALA A 44 11.83 11.77 -23.62
N GLU A 45 11.99 13.05 -23.28
CA GLU A 45 13.31 13.69 -23.11
C GLU A 45 13.82 13.66 -21.66
N SER A 46 12.93 13.54 -20.66
CA SER A 46 13.30 13.68 -19.25
C SER A 46 12.88 12.48 -18.39
N ARG A 47 13.88 11.70 -17.96
CA ARG A 47 13.70 10.64 -16.94
C ARG A 47 13.20 11.18 -15.60
N LEU A 48 13.51 12.43 -15.27
CA LEU A 48 13.00 13.07 -14.05
C LEU A 48 11.51 13.37 -14.17
N ALA A 49 11.03 13.78 -15.35
CA ALA A 49 9.60 13.97 -15.57
C ALA A 49 8.83 12.65 -15.49
N VAL A 50 9.39 11.56 -16.03
CA VAL A 50 8.81 10.21 -15.88
C VAL A 50 8.76 9.80 -14.41
N ARG A 51 9.81 10.07 -13.63
CA ARG A 51 9.81 9.82 -12.18
C ARG A 51 8.71 10.60 -11.47
N ASP A 52 8.60 11.90 -11.74
CA ASP A 52 7.60 12.76 -11.10
C ASP A 52 6.17 12.30 -11.46
N LEU A 53 5.95 11.86 -12.71
CA LEU A 53 4.70 11.23 -13.13
C LEU A 53 4.38 9.98 -12.30
N VAL A 54 5.37 9.09 -12.10
CA VAL A 54 5.22 7.91 -11.23
C VAL A 54 4.90 8.33 -9.79
N ASP A 55 5.59 9.32 -9.24
CA ASP A 55 5.38 9.79 -7.87
C ASP A 55 3.99 10.39 -7.63
N VAL A 56 3.52 11.23 -8.55
CA VAL A 56 2.17 11.81 -8.47
C VAL A 56 1.11 10.71 -8.61
N THR A 57 1.31 9.76 -9.53
CA THR A 57 0.37 8.63 -9.71
C THR A 57 0.34 7.72 -8.48
N ARG A 58 1.51 7.46 -7.87
CA ARG A 58 1.64 6.68 -6.64
C ARG A 58 0.88 7.33 -5.48
N GLN A 59 0.95 8.65 -5.36
CA GLN A 59 0.18 9.40 -4.36
C GLN A 59 -1.32 9.35 -4.66
N TRP A 60 -1.72 9.45 -5.93
CA TRP A 60 -3.12 9.37 -6.33
C TRP A 60 -3.76 8.02 -6.00
N ILE A 61 -3.08 6.90 -6.30
CA ILE A 61 -3.51 5.56 -5.89
C ILE A 61 -3.57 5.46 -4.36
N ALA A 62 -2.56 5.98 -3.65
CA ALA A 62 -2.53 5.95 -2.19
C ALA A 62 -3.72 6.70 -1.55
N GLU A 63 -4.13 7.84 -2.11
CA GLU A 63 -5.32 8.56 -1.62
C GLU A 63 -6.61 7.77 -1.86
N ARG A 64 -6.76 7.15 -3.05
CA ARG A 64 -7.89 6.25 -3.34
C ARG A 64 -7.93 5.07 -2.36
N PHE A 65 -6.77 4.46 -2.11
CA PHE A 65 -6.65 3.32 -1.18
C PHE A 65 -7.06 3.72 0.23
N ASN A 66 -6.57 4.87 0.71
CA ASN A 66 -6.94 5.38 2.03
C ASN A 66 -8.45 5.64 2.14
N ILE A 67 -9.08 6.19 1.10
CA ILE A 67 -10.53 6.42 1.07
C ILE A 67 -11.29 5.09 1.12
N ALA A 68 -10.89 4.09 0.33
CA ALA A 68 -11.51 2.77 0.31
C ALA A 68 -11.35 2.05 1.66
N LEU A 69 -10.14 2.02 2.22
CA LEU A 69 -9.86 1.34 3.49
C LEU A 69 -10.63 1.98 4.66
N ILE A 70 -10.67 3.32 4.71
CA ILE A 70 -11.49 4.05 5.70
C ILE A 70 -12.96 3.72 5.50
N GLY A 71 -13.44 3.68 4.25
CA GLY A 71 -14.81 3.32 3.91
C GLY A 71 -15.18 1.91 4.36
N ALA A 72 -14.30 0.93 4.14
CA ALA A 72 -14.50 -0.45 4.60
C ALA A 72 -14.54 -0.53 6.15
N ARG A 73 -13.62 0.15 6.85
CA ARG A 73 -13.64 0.22 8.32
C ARG A 73 -14.94 0.82 8.85
N ASP A 74 -15.34 1.96 8.31
CA ASP A 74 -16.54 2.66 8.78
C ASP A 74 -17.81 1.87 8.49
N ALA A 75 -17.85 1.17 7.36
CA ALA A 75 -18.92 0.24 7.03
C ALA A 75 -18.99 -0.93 8.00
N PHE A 76 -17.84 -1.54 8.35
CA PHE A 76 -17.76 -2.58 9.39
C PHE A 76 -18.32 -2.07 10.72
N LEU A 77 -17.86 -0.91 11.19
CA LEU A 77 -18.32 -0.30 12.44
C LEU A 77 -19.82 0.03 12.46
N ALA A 78 -20.40 0.30 11.29
CA ALA A 78 -21.82 0.58 11.13
C ALA A 78 -22.68 -0.68 10.87
N GLY A 79 -22.07 -1.86 10.71
CA GLY A 79 -22.79 -3.06 10.28
C GLY A 79 -23.26 -3.01 8.81
N ASP A 80 -22.69 -2.11 7.99
CA ASP A 80 -23.08 -1.90 6.60
C ASP A 80 -22.33 -2.84 5.65
N THR A 81 -22.90 -4.01 5.43
CA THR A 81 -22.36 -5.02 4.51
C THR A 81 -22.22 -4.51 3.06
N ALA A 82 -23.16 -3.69 2.57
CA ALA A 82 -23.15 -3.25 1.18
C ALA A 82 -21.98 -2.29 0.91
N THR A 83 -21.75 -1.33 1.81
CA THR A 83 -20.60 -0.41 1.68
C THR A 83 -19.28 -1.13 1.94
N PHE A 84 -19.25 -2.12 2.84
CA PHE A 84 -18.06 -2.95 3.05
C PHE A 84 -17.68 -3.71 1.79
N ASP A 85 -18.63 -4.45 1.21
CA ASP A 85 -18.43 -5.30 0.03
C ASP A 85 -18.09 -4.49 -1.24
N LYS A 86 -18.39 -3.19 -1.25
CA LYS A 86 -17.92 -2.26 -2.28
C LYS A 86 -16.45 -1.86 -2.07
N ASN A 87 -16.06 -1.51 -0.86
CA ASN A 87 -14.74 -0.91 -0.61
C ASN A 87 -13.62 -1.96 -0.46
N ALA A 88 -13.91 -3.15 0.08
CA ALA A 88 -12.89 -4.16 0.31
C ALA A 88 -12.20 -4.64 -1.00
N PRO A 89 -12.92 -4.95 -2.10
CA PRO A 89 -12.29 -5.30 -3.37
C PRO A 89 -11.51 -4.15 -4.01
N GLU A 90 -11.97 -2.90 -3.82
CA GLU A 90 -11.27 -1.70 -4.30
C GLU A 90 -9.89 -1.57 -3.63
N CYS A 91 -9.79 -1.83 -2.32
CA CYS A 91 -8.50 -1.84 -1.62
C CYS A 91 -7.49 -2.81 -2.26
N ARG A 92 -7.93 -4.03 -2.60
CA ARG A 92 -7.07 -5.06 -3.21
C ARG A 92 -6.60 -4.63 -4.58
N THR A 93 -7.54 -4.17 -5.41
CA THR A 93 -7.26 -3.65 -6.76
C THR A 93 -6.24 -2.51 -6.70
N LEU A 94 -6.39 -1.58 -5.77
CA LEU A 94 -5.48 -0.43 -5.66
C LEU A 94 -4.08 -0.82 -5.19
N LEU A 95 -3.94 -1.85 -4.36
CA LEU A 95 -2.63 -2.38 -3.97
C LEU A 95 -1.93 -3.09 -5.12
N GLU A 96 -2.68 -3.82 -5.97
CA GLU A 96 -2.15 -4.39 -7.20
C GLU A 96 -1.67 -3.29 -8.17
N GLU A 97 -2.47 -2.24 -8.36
CA GLU A 97 -2.11 -1.07 -9.18
C GLU A 97 -0.87 -0.37 -8.62
N GLN A 98 -0.79 -0.18 -7.30
CA GLN A 98 0.35 0.45 -6.63
C GLN A 98 1.62 -0.39 -6.79
N ALA A 99 1.53 -1.72 -6.64
CA ALA A 99 2.66 -2.62 -6.83
C ALA A 99 3.16 -2.61 -8.27
N ARG A 100 2.25 -2.66 -9.26
CA ARG A 100 2.61 -2.59 -10.69
C ARG A 100 3.28 -1.26 -11.03
N LEU A 101 2.75 -0.14 -10.51
CA LEU A 101 3.35 1.18 -10.71
C LEU A 101 4.74 1.27 -10.07
N ALA A 102 4.91 0.79 -8.83
CA ALA A 102 6.20 0.75 -8.16
C ALA A 102 7.22 -0.10 -8.94
N ALA A 103 6.80 -1.26 -9.46
CA ALA A 103 7.66 -2.15 -10.25
C ALA A 103 8.17 -1.47 -11.54
N SER A 104 7.40 -0.54 -12.12
CA SER A 104 7.80 0.18 -13.34
C SER A 104 9.04 1.08 -13.15
N TRP A 105 9.38 1.46 -11.90
CA TRP A 105 10.47 2.39 -11.63
C TRP A 105 11.56 1.78 -10.73
N PRO A 106 12.84 1.70 -11.17
CA PRO A 106 13.91 1.02 -10.42
C PRO A 106 14.13 1.48 -8.97
N ALA A 107 13.85 2.74 -8.65
CA ALA A 107 14.01 3.21 -7.27
C ALA A 107 12.94 2.69 -6.29
N TYR A 108 11.82 2.17 -6.82
CA TYR A 108 10.68 1.62 -6.06
C TYR A 108 10.62 0.10 -6.12
N ARG A 109 11.74 -0.53 -6.50
CA ARG A 109 11.88 -1.97 -6.60
C ARG A 109 12.62 -2.55 -5.40
N LEU A 110 12.01 -3.54 -4.73
CA LEU A 110 12.60 -4.18 -3.56
C LEU A 110 13.82 -5.03 -3.94
N ASP A 111 13.76 -5.74 -5.07
CA ASP A 111 14.87 -6.54 -5.58
C ASP A 111 16.12 -5.70 -5.87
N GLU A 112 15.94 -4.54 -6.53
CA GLU A 112 17.01 -3.55 -6.76
C GLU A 112 17.60 -3.02 -5.45
N LYS A 113 16.76 -2.80 -4.43
CA LYS A 113 17.22 -2.40 -3.11
C LYS A 113 18.04 -3.50 -2.43
N ILE A 114 17.58 -4.76 -2.52
CA ILE A 114 18.31 -5.92 -1.97
C ILE A 114 19.67 -6.04 -2.65
N GLU A 115 19.72 -5.94 -3.97
CA GLU A 115 20.96 -6.06 -4.74
C GLU A 115 21.97 -4.98 -4.37
N ARG A 116 21.52 -3.74 -4.17
CA ARG A 116 22.37 -2.64 -3.71
C ARG A 116 23.03 -2.90 -2.35
N HIS A 117 22.40 -3.70 -1.49
CA HIS A 117 22.93 -4.05 -0.17
C HIS A 117 23.58 -5.45 -0.14
N ARG A 118 23.60 -6.18 -1.25
CA ARG A 118 24.28 -7.48 -1.34
C ARG A 118 25.78 -7.40 -1.00
N PRO A 119 26.53 -6.34 -1.37
CA PRO A 119 27.93 -6.20 -0.95
C PRO A 119 28.13 -6.11 0.57
N GLU A 120 27.11 -5.65 1.33
CA GLU A 120 27.17 -5.50 2.78
C GLU A 120 26.75 -6.78 3.52
N PHE A 121 25.71 -7.48 3.03
CA PHE A 121 25.09 -8.62 3.73
C PHE A 121 25.30 -9.98 3.06
N GLY A 122 25.92 -10.04 1.88
CA GLY A 122 26.13 -11.28 1.13
C GLY A 122 24.81 -12.00 0.82
N ASP A 123 24.77 -13.30 1.07
CA ASP A 123 23.60 -14.15 0.82
C ASP A 123 22.39 -13.80 1.72
N ASP A 124 22.65 -13.20 2.88
CA ASP A 124 21.61 -12.80 3.83
C ASP A 124 20.91 -11.47 3.47
N ALA A 125 21.33 -10.79 2.40
CA ALA A 125 20.80 -9.48 2.01
C ALA A 125 19.28 -9.44 1.88
N THR A 126 18.67 -10.49 1.32
CA THR A 126 17.20 -10.58 1.20
C THR A 126 16.55 -10.54 2.58
N ARG A 127 16.97 -11.43 3.48
CA ARG A 127 16.42 -11.53 4.83
C ARG A 127 16.67 -10.25 5.62
N ALA A 128 17.89 -9.72 5.58
CA ALA A 128 18.28 -8.52 6.31
C ALA A 128 17.45 -7.29 5.89
N ILE A 129 17.27 -7.06 4.58
CA ILE A 129 16.52 -5.91 4.08
C ILE A 129 15.02 -6.04 4.37
N LYS A 130 14.44 -7.23 4.19
CA LYS A 130 13.03 -7.48 4.55
C LYS A 130 12.81 -7.30 6.04
N HIS A 131 13.69 -7.87 6.88
CA HIS A 131 13.63 -7.70 8.33
C HIS A 131 13.73 -6.24 8.75
N ARG A 132 14.61 -5.45 8.12
CA ARG A 132 14.71 -4.00 8.37
C ARG A 132 13.44 -3.23 8.04
N HIS A 133 12.70 -3.64 7.02
CA HIS A 133 11.43 -3.01 6.69
C HIS A 133 10.32 -3.31 7.71
N VAL A 134 10.32 -4.52 8.28
CA VAL A 134 9.36 -4.91 9.32
C VAL A 134 9.76 -4.32 10.69
N TRP A 135 11.03 -4.41 11.07
CA TRP A 135 11.51 -4.18 12.46
C TRP A 135 12.55 -3.05 12.62
N VAL A 136 12.89 -2.30 11.56
CA VAL A 136 13.88 -1.19 11.55
C VAL A 136 15.33 -1.64 11.78
N THR A 137 15.57 -2.91 12.06
CA THR A 137 16.89 -3.50 12.30
C THR A 137 17.16 -4.65 11.34
N THR A 138 18.42 -4.94 11.06
CA THR A 138 18.84 -6.13 10.29
C THR A 138 19.16 -7.33 11.17
N ASP A 139 19.19 -7.15 12.51
CA ASP A 139 19.41 -8.24 13.47
C ASP A 139 18.10 -9.05 13.64
N PRO A 140 18.06 -10.33 13.22
CA PRO A 140 16.86 -11.16 13.26
C PRO A 140 16.40 -11.55 14.67
N THR A 141 17.16 -11.18 15.71
CA THR A 141 16.80 -11.43 17.12
C THR A 141 16.18 -10.20 17.78
N GLN A 142 16.19 -9.05 17.12
CA GLN A 142 15.70 -7.79 17.66
C GLN A 142 14.35 -7.43 17.04
N HIS A 143 13.29 -7.59 17.81
CA HIS A 143 11.94 -7.15 17.44
C HIS A 143 11.47 -6.07 18.41
N SER A 144 11.02 -4.94 17.87
CA SER A 144 10.41 -3.86 18.65
C SER A 144 9.03 -3.59 18.09
N VAL A 145 7.99 -4.09 18.77
CA VAL A 145 6.58 -3.87 18.39
C VAL A 145 6.26 -2.38 18.18
N PRO A 146 6.72 -1.44 19.04
CA PRO A 146 6.50 -0.01 18.80
C PRO A 146 7.15 0.56 17.54
N LEU A 147 8.21 -0.09 17.03
CA LEU A 147 8.92 0.34 15.82
C LEU A 147 8.54 -0.48 14.58
N ARG A 148 7.62 -1.43 14.73
CA ARG A 148 7.11 -2.20 13.60
C ARG A 148 6.59 -1.27 12.52
N ASP A 149 6.94 -1.55 11.27
CA ASP A 149 6.61 -0.74 10.09
C ASP A 149 7.11 0.72 10.10
N TYR A 150 7.94 1.11 11.08
CA TYR A 150 8.39 2.51 11.17
C TYR A 150 9.26 2.91 9.96
N TYR A 151 10.01 1.94 9.40
CA TYR A 151 10.79 2.11 8.16
C TYR A 151 10.03 1.63 6.91
N ARG A 152 8.70 1.83 6.88
CA ARG A 152 7.87 1.53 5.71
C ARG A 152 8.27 2.36 4.49
N GLN A 153 8.15 1.74 3.32
CA GLN A 153 8.39 2.35 2.02
C GLN A 153 7.46 1.74 0.99
N ASP A 154 7.08 2.52 -0.03
CA ASP A 154 6.27 2.03 -1.15
C ASP A 154 7.17 1.33 -2.19
N LEU A 155 7.70 0.15 -1.83
CA LEU A 155 8.44 -0.71 -2.76
C LEU A 155 7.52 -1.82 -3.28
N ASP A 156 7.64 -2.19 -4.54
CA ASP A 156 6.79 -3.19 -5.21
C ASP A 156 6.65 -4.50 -4.42
N GLY A 157 7.76 -5.14 -4.02
CA GLY A 157 7.77 -6.37 -3.24
C GLY A 157 7.26 -6.17 -1.81
N LEU A 158 7.43 -4.99 -1.21
CA LEU A 158 6.79 -4.69 0.08
C LEU A 158 5.28 -4.59 -0.08
N ILE A 159 4.80 -3.90 -1.11
CA ILE A 159 3.38 -3.75 -1.36
C ILE A 159 2.75 -5.11 -1.64
N ALA A 160 3.33 -5.88 -2.55
CA ALA A 160 2.69 -7.07 -3.07
C ALA A 160 2.87 -8.31 -2.18
N ASP A 161 4.01 -8.44 -1.46
CA ASP A 161 4.29 -9.62 -0.63
C ASP A 161 4.11 -9.38 0.87
N TYR A 162 3.98 -8.13 1.31
CA TYR A 162 3.88 -7.81 2.73
C TYR A 162 2.63 -7.00 3.09
N TYR A 163 2.42 -5.84 2.46
CA TYR A 163 1.28 -4.98 2.79
C TYR A 163 -0.04 -5.54 2.27
N ALA A 164 -0.10 -6.04 1.03
CA ALA A 164 -1.31 -6.61 0.46
C ALA A 164 -1.83 -7.85 1.20
N PRO A 165 -0.99 -8.85 1.54
CA PRO A 165 -1.46 -9.97 2.36
C PRO A 165 -1.98 -9.54 3.74
N ARG A 166 -1.39 -8.50 4.37
CA ARG A 166 -1.89 -7.96 5.64
C ARG A 166 -3.24 -7.25 5.48
N VAL A 167 -3.41 -6.47 4.42
CA VAL A 167 -4.69 -5.79 4.13
C VAL A 167 -5.77 -6.82 3.79
N ASP A 168 -5.42 -7.88 3.07
CA ASP A 168 -6.33 -8.99 2.79
C ASP A 168 -6.78 -9.68 4.07
N ALA A 169 -5.84 -10.06 4.94
CA ALA A 169 -6.14 -10.66 6.24
C ALA A 169 -7.02 -9.75 7.11
N TYR A 170 -6.76 -8.45 7.10
CA TYR A 170 -7.59 -7.46 7.78
C TYR A 170 -9.03 -7.46 7.25
N LEU A 171 -9.20 -7.32 5.94
CA LEU A 171 -10.52 -7.22 5.31
C LEU A 171 -11.31 -8.53 5.45
N ASP A 172 -10.66 -9.69 5.31
CA ASP A 172 -11.30 -11.00 5.47
C ASP A 172 -11.73 -11.25 6.91
N PHE A 173 -10.91 -10.84 7.88
CA PHE A 173 -11.27 -10.89 9.29
C PHE A 173 -12.50 -10.03 9.60
N LEU A 174 -12.50 -8.77 9.13
CA LEU A 174 -13.65 -7.89 9.30
C LEU A 174 -14.90 -8.42 8.60
N ARG A 175 -14.76 -9.02 7.41
CA ARG A 175 -15.90 -9.57 6.67
C ARG A 175 -16.55 -10.73 7.42
N THR A 176 -15.73 -11.60 8.01
CA THR A 176 -16.18 -12.74 8.83
C THR A 176 -16.94 -12.22 10.05
N ARG A 177 -16.33 -11.27 10.78
CA ARG A 177 -16.93 -10.60 11.94
C ARG A 177 -18.27 -9.94 11.60
N LEU A 178 -18.34 -9.26 10.46
CA LEU A 178 -19.56 -8.62 9.97
C LEU A 178 -20.67 -9.62 9.65
N ALA A 179 -20.32 -10.76 9.04
CA ALA A 179 -21.28 -11.84 8.75
C ALA A 179 -21.86 -12.46 10.04
N ASP A 180 -21.05 -12.52 11.10
CA ASP A 180 -21.45 -13.01 12.43
C ASP A 180 -22.19 -11.95 13.27
N GLY A 181 -22.34 -10.71 12.76
CA GLY A 181 -22.89 -9.58 13.51
C GLY A 181 -22.01 -9.11 14.67
N ASN A 182 -20.74 -9.52 14.71
CA ASN A 182 -19.78 -9.18 15.75
C ASN A 182 -18.91 -8.00 15.30
N LEU A 183 -19.21 -6.80 15.78
CA LEU A 183 -18.47 -5.58 15.40
C LEU A 183 -17.27 -5.27 16.31
N GLN A 184 -16.86 -6.23 17.15
CA GLN A 184 -15.75 -6.09 18.09
C GLN A 184 -14.50 -6.77 17.54
N VAL A 185 -13.34 -6.18 17.83
CA VAL A 185 -12.01 -6.69 17.50
C VAL A 185 -11.01 -6.32 18.60
N SER A 186 -9.83 -6.93 18.62
CA SER A 186 -8.71 -6.49 19.46
C SER A 186 -7.38 -6.41 18.72
N ALA A 187 -6.40 -5.74 19.32
CA ALA A 187 -5.04 -5.65 18.78
C ALA A 187 -4.35 -7.03 18.72
N GLU A 188 -4.57 -7.87 19.74
CA GLU A 188 -4.02 -9.23 19.80
C GLU A 188 -4.51 -10.12 18.66
N GLU A 189 -5.78 -9.95 18.24
CA GLU A 189 -6.33 -10.67 17.09
C GLU A 189 -5.63 -10.26 15.79
N PHE A 190 -5.36 -8.97 15.61
CA PHE A 190 -4.60 -8.51 14.45
C PHE A 190 -3.13 -8.93 14.49
N ASP A 191 -2.50 -8.91 15.66
CA ASP A 191 -1.12 -9.40 15.80
C ASP A 191 -1.02 -10.90 15.47
N ALA A 192 -2.00 -11.70 15.91
CA ALA A 192 -2.07 -13.12 15.56
C ALA A 192 -2.28 -13.34 14.04
N LEU A 193 -3.01 -12.46 13.36
CA LEU A 193 -3.19 -12.51 11.91
C LEU A 193 -1.94 -12.09 11.14
N TYR A 194 -1.23 -11.06 11.61
CA TYR A 194 -0.12 -10.46 10.86
C TYR A 194 1.23 -11.13 11.10
N THR A 195 1.48 -11.69 12.30
CA THR A 195 2.74 -12.37 12.65
C THR A 195 3.13 -13.45 11.62
N PRO A 196 2.26 -14.41 11.23
CA PRO A 196 2.65 -15.42 10.24
C PRO A 196 2.95 -14.81 8.86
N ILE A 197 2.31 -13.70 8.49
CA ILE A 197 2.56 -13.00 7.23
C ILE A 197 3.95 -12.35 7.25
N GLU A 198 4.34 -11.76 8.38
CA GLU A 198 5.65 -11.15 8.60
C GLU A 198 6.78 -12.17 8.50
N GLU A 199 6.63 -13.26 9.23
CA GLU A 199 7.59 -14.36 9.22
C GLU A 199 7.72 -14.96 7.82
N ALA A 200 6.60 -15.20 7.14
CA ALA A 200 6.58 -15.71 5.77
C ALA A 200 7.25 -14.74 4.79
N PHE A 201 6.94 -13.44 4.89
CA PHE A 201 7.55 -12.42 4.04
C PHE A 201 9.08 -12.38 4.20
N ILE A 202 9.56 -12.32 5.45
CA ILE A 202 11.00 -12.26 5.78
C ILE A 202 11.73 -13.53 5.32
N ALA A 203 11.11 -14.70 5.48
CA ALA A 203 11.70 -15.99 5.11
C ALA A 203 11.68 -16.26 3.60
N ALA A 204 10.70 -15.70 2.87
CA ALA A 204 10.57 -15.93 1.44
C ALA A 204 11.76 -15.36 0.65
N PRO A 205 12.17 -16.00 -0.46
CA PRO A 205 13.16 -15.43 -1.37
C PRO A 205 12.69 -14.08 -1.94
N ALA A 206 13.63 -13.28 -2.44
CA ALA A 206 13.29 -12.09 -3.19
C ALA A 206 12.67 -12.51 -4.52
N ARG A 207 11.62 -11.81 -4.94
CA ARG A 207 11.07 -11.94 -6.29
C ARG A 207 11.26 -10.63 -7.04
N THR A 208 11.50 -10.75 -8.34
CA THR A 208 11.42 -9.62 -9.28
C THR A 208 10.01 -9.60 -9.86
N LEU A 209 9.28 -8.51 -9.64
CA LEU A 209 7.98 -8.35 -10.28
C LEU A 209 8.17 -7.98 -11.76
N PRO A 210 7.25 -8.40 -12.65
CA PRO A 210 7.21 -7.89 -14.01
C PRO A 210 7.08 -6.37 -13.99
N HIS A 211 7.79 -5.71 -14.91
CA HIS A 211 7.75 -4.26 -15.04
C HIS A 211 7.50 -3.85 -16.49
N ASP A 212 6.59 -2.92 -16.68
CA ASP A 212 6.25 -2.32 -17.97
C ASP A 212 6.83 -0.90 -18.04
N ASP A 213 6.66 -0.23 -19.19
CA ASP A 213 6.97 1.19 -19.31
C ASP A 213 6.11 2.02 -18.32
N PRO A 214 6.71 2.91 -17.50
CA PRO A 214 5.97 3.67 -16.51
C PRO A 214 4.83 4.51 -17.08
N VAL A 215 5.00 5.09 -18.27
CA VAL A 215 3.98 5.96 -18.88
C VAL A 215 2.78 5.11 -19.30
N ASP A 216 3.02 3.90 -19.82
CA ASP A 216 1.95 2.98 -20.18
C ASP A 216 1.21 2.43 -18.95
N VAL A 217 1.92 2.11 -17.86
CA VAL A 217 1.29 1.73 -16.59
C VAL A 217 0.37 2.84 -16.08
N VAL A 218 0.83 4.09 -16.09
CA VAL A 218 0.04 5.24 -15.63
C VAL A 218 -1.20 5.44 -16.50
N ARG A 219 -1.07 5.34 -17.82
CA ARG A 219 -2.22 5.42 -18.74
C ARG A 219 -3.26 4.33 -18.46
N ASP A 220 -2.81 3.10 -18.23
CA ASP A 220 -3.71 1.97 -17.94
C ASP A 220 -4.47 2.18 -16.63
N VAL A 221 -3.77 2.60 -15.57
CA VAL A 221 -4.35 2.89 -14.26
C VAL A 221 -5.44 3.96 -14.37
N LEU A 222 -5.17 5.07 -15.07
CA LEU A 222 -6.16 6.13 -15.28
C LEU A 222 -7.36 5.68 -16.13
N ARG A 223 -7.15 4.82 -17.14
CA ARG A 223 -8.26 4.30 -17.96
C ARG A 223 -9.20 3.42 -17.12
N ARG A 224 -8.62 2.54 -16.28
CA ARG A 224 -9.39 1.64 -15.42
C ARG A 224 -10.25 2.39 -14.42
N SER A 225 -9.71 3.45 -13.80
CA SER A 225 -10.49 4.25 -12.84
C SER A 225 -11.69 4.98 -13.49
N LYS A 226 -11.54 5.42 -14.73
CA LYS A 226 -12.61 6.08 -15.49
C LYS A 226 -13.69 5.07 -15.92
N GLY A 227 -13.29 3.85 -16.29
CA GLY A 227 -14.23 2.77 -16.65
C GLY A 227 -15.01 2.18 -15.47
N SER A 228 -14.51 2.30 -14.24
CA SER A 228 -15.23 1.89 -13.01
C SER A 228 -16.23 2.94 -12.49
N SER A 229 -16.33 4.09 -13.14
CA SER A 229 -17.22 5.21 -12.75
C SER A 229 -18.50 5.31 -13.60
N GLU A 230 -18.73 4.39 -14.54
CA GLU A 230 -19.98 4.21 -15.31
C GLU A 230 -20.78 3.02 -14.79
#